data_AF-A0A832Z9F2-F1
#
_entry.id   AF-A0A832Z9F2-F1
#
_cell.length_a   1.000
_cell.length_b   1.000
_cell.length_c   1.000
_cell.angle_alpha   90.00
_cell.angle_beta   90.00
_cell.angle_gamma   90.00
#
_symmetry.space_group_name_H-M   'P 1'
#
loop_
_entity.id
_entity.type
_entity.pdbx_description
1 polymer ?
#
loop_
_entity_poly.entity_id
_entity_poly.type
_entity_poly.pdbx_seq_one_letter_code
_entity_poly.pdbx_strand_id
1 'polypeptide(L)' 'EFAVKNPNVVVCTNDKLLKKKLRERGIPVVYLRQKKILELEGVLG' A
#
# COMPACT_ATOMS: atom_id res chain seq x y z
N GLU A 1 5.42 -1.58 11.29
CA GLU A 1 5.62 -2.87 11.98
C GLU A 1 4.40 -3.77 11.88
N PHE A 2 3.20 -3.29 12.24
CA PHE A 2 1.93 -4.05 12.17
C PHE A 2 1.69 -4.74 10.83
N ALA A 3 1.77 -4.00 9.71
CA ALA A 3 1.46 -4.54 8.39
C ALA A 3 2.45 -5.61 7.88
N VAL A 4 3.66 -5.67 8.47
CA VAL A 4 4.66 -6.71 8.17
C VAL A 4 4.32 -8.01 8.90
N LYS A 5 3.73 -7.90 10.09
CA LYS A 5 3.44 -9.04 10.98
C LYS A 5 2.08 -9.69 10.68
N ASN A 6 1.23 -9.04 9.90
CA ASN A 6 -0.13 -9.49 9.63
C ASN A 6 -0.34 -9.60 8.11
N PRO A 7 -0.42 -10.81 7.53
CA PRO A 7 -0.47 -10.97 6.07
C PRO A 7 -1.79 -10.53 5.43
N ASN A 8 -2.88 -10.44 6.20
CA ASN A 8 -4.22 -10.10 5.71
C ASN A 8 -4.53 -8.61 5.91
N VAL A 9 -3.63 -7.73 5.48
CA VAL A 9 -3.78 -6.29 5.65
C VAL A 9 -3.45 -5.55 4.37
N VAL A 10 -4.22 -4.49 4.11
CA VAL A 10 -3.92 -3.50 3.09
C VAL A 10 -3.70 -2.16 3.79
N VAL A 11 -2.70 -1.41 3.36
CA VAL A 11 -2.41 -0.10 3.94
C VAL A 11 -2.99 1.00 3.04
N CYS A 12 -3.81 1.88 3.60
CA CYS A 12 -4.31 3.04 2.87
C CYS A 12 -3.44 4.27 3.18
N THR A 13 -2.66 4.77 2.23
CA THR A 13 -1.81 5.95 2.45
C THR A 13 -1.44 6.68 1.15
N ASN A 14 -1.45 8.02 1.21
CA ASN A 14 -0.92 8.87 0.15
C ASN A 14 0.53 9.32 0.40
N ASP A 15 1.14 8.90 1.51
CA ASP A 15 2.55 9.19 1.79
C ASP A 15 3.45 8.42 0.82
N LYS A 16 4.25 9.17 0.04
CA LYS A 16 5.09 8.62 -1.03
C LYS A 16 6.20 7.70 -0.49
N LEU A 17 6.82 8.05 0.63
CA LEU A 17 7.93 7.30 1.21
C LEU A 17 7.42 6.02 1.86
N LEU A 18 6.30 6.10 2.59
CA LEU A 18 5.66 4.95 3.20
C LEU A 18 5.18 3.97 2.12
N LYS A 19 4.51 4.47 1.07
CA LYS A 19 4.07 3.64 -0.05
C LYS A 19 5.23 2.93 -0.75
N LYS A 20 6.38 3.59 -0.92
CA LYS A 20 7.60 2.95 -1.47
C LYS A 20 8.08 1.81 -0.56
N LYS A 21 8.24 2.07 0.74
CA LYS A 21 8.70 1.08 1.73
C LYS A 21 7.76 -0.12 1.86
N LEU A 22 6.45 0.09 1.77
CA LEU A 22 5.45 -0.98 1.83
C LEU A 22 5.52 -1.87 0.58
N ARG A 23 5.64 -1.27 -0.61
CA ARG A 23 5.81 -2.00 -1.87
C ARG A 23 7.09 -2.82 -1.91
N GLU A 24 8.22 -2.26 -1.45
CA GLU A 24 9.50 -2.98 -1.32
C GLU A 24 9.40 -4.21 -0.39
N ARG A 25 8.41 -4.23 0.51
CA ARG A 25 8.13 -5.33 1.44
C ARG A 25 7.00 -6.25 0.97
N GLY A 26 6.47 -6.06 -0.24
CA GLY A 26 5.36 -6.85 -0.77
C GLY A 26 4.03 -6.61 -0.05
N ILE A 27 3.88 -5.52 0.71
CA ILE A 27 2.64 -5.20 1.41
C ILE A 27 1.74 -4.40 0.47
N PRO A 28 0.47 -4.82 0.25
CA PRO A 28 -0.44 -4.12 -0.64
C PRO A 28 -0.84 -2.75 -0.09
N VAL A 29 -0.99 -1.77 -1.00
CA VAL A 29 -1.28 -0.37 -0.65
C VAL A 29 -2.41 0.18 -1.50
N VAL A 30 -3.37 0.83 -0.85
CA VAL A 30 -4.38 1.69 -1.49
C VAL A 30 -3.98 3.16 -1.36
N TYR A 31 -4.09 3.94 -2.44
CA TYR A 31 -3.80 5.38 -2.41
C TYR A 31 -4.65 6.16 -3.42
N LEU A 32 -4.82 7.47 -3.18
CA LEU A 32 -5.48 8.35 -4.15
C LEU A 32 -4.50 8.86 -5.21
N ARG A 33 -4.73 8.55 -6.48
CA ARG A 33 -4.11 9.21 -7.64
C ARG A 33 -5.01 10.34 -8.13
N GLN A 34 -4.41 11.42 -8.62
CA GLN A 34 -5.14 12.58 -9.18
C GLN A 34 -6.25 13.13 -8.25
N LYS A 35 -6.12 12.95 -6.93
CA LYS A 35 -7.08 13.35 -5.89
C LYS A 35 -8.48 12.71 -5.98
N LYS A 36 -8.71 11.76 -6.89
CA LYS A 36 -10.05 11.20 -7.14
C LYS A 36 -10.09 9.73 -7.55
N ILE A 37 -8.94 9.14 -7.89
CA ILE A 37 -8.85 7.75 -8.34
C ILE A 37 -8.25 6.95 -7.19
N LEU A 38 -8.97 5.94 -6.69
CA LEU A 38 -8.39 4.97 -5.78
C LEU A 38 -7.63 3.93 -6.58
N GLU A 39 -6.37 3.74 -6.23
CA GLU A 39 -5.49 2.73 -6.82
C GLU A 39 -5.05 1.73 -5.78
N LEU A 40 -4.91 0.49 -6.22
CA LEU A 40 -4.38 -0.63 -5.45
C LEU A 40 -3.08 -1.10 -6.12
N GLU A 41 -1.98 -1.07 -5.38
CA GLU A 41 -0.68 -1.62 -5.79
C GLU A 41 -0.31 -2.81 -4.88
N GLY A 42 0.45 -3.78 -5.41
CA GLY A 42 0.93 -4.93 -4.63
C GLY A 42 -0.06 -6.08 -4.48
N VAL A 43 -1.11 -6.09 -5.32
CA VAL A 43 -2.05 -7.22 -5.44
C VAL A 43 -1.90 -7.76 -6.86
N LEU A 44 -1.01 -8.73 -7.03
CA LEU A 44 -0.98 -9.63 -8.17
C LEU A 44 -0.97 -11.05 -7.57
N GLY A 45 -1.93 -11.86 -8.02
CA GLY A 45 -1.95 -13.29 -7.75
C GLY A 45 -0.84 -14.02 -8.48
#